data_AF-A0A9P7RRS0-F1
#
_entry.id   AF-A0A9P7RRS0-F1
#
_cell.length_a   1.000
_cell.length_b   1.000
_cell.length_c   1.000
_cell.angle_alpha   90.00
_cell.angle_beta   90.00
_cell.angle_gamma   90.00
#
_symmetry.space_group_name_H-M   'P 1'
#
loop_
_entity.id
_entity.type
_entity.pdbx_description
1 polymer ?
#
loop_
_entity_poly.entity_id
_entity_poly.type
_entity_poly.pdbx_seq_one_letter_code
_entity_poly.pdbx_strand_id
1 'polypeptide(L)'
;MPSPLTAAASTLTTMAFEPLLLNDGNKIPTIGFGTGSKWKWRDVTRYVEQAIEVGFWHIDTADFYETETYVGKAIKESGLARDEVFVTTKFLYIHKNAGVQESIRQSLSDLNMKYVDLYLIHNPKYVPNEDIETTWREFEKVKQDGLAKSIGISNSNVEDLQKLLKTAKILPALNQIELHPYNYHEQKPIIEFCASRNIAIEAYSTLTCTISRYAICSSAQAHTLLTGPLHNILVDLSTNRWQKQPKD
;
A
#
# COMPACT_ATOMS: atom_id res chain seq x y z
N MET A 1 -31.85 -11.09 -37.38
CA MET A 1 -31.92 -10.57 -36.00
C MET A 1 -30.54 -10.70 -35.39
N PRO A 2 -29.95 -9.64 -34.80
CA PRO A 2 -28.67 -9.78 -34.13
C PRO A 2 -28.83 -10.67 -32.87
N SER A 3 -27.76 -11.38 -32.50
CA SER A 3 -27.76 -12.35 -31.41
C SER A 3 -27.95 -11.67 -30.03
N PRO A 4 -28.43 -12.39 -29.00
CA PRO A 4 -28.68 -11.83 -27.67
C PRO A 4 -27.44 -11.27 -26.94
N LEU A 5 -26.24 -11.43 -27.51
CA LEU A 5 -24.96 -11.04 -26.92
C LEU A 5 -24.50 -9.62 -27.30
N THR A 6 -25.25 -8.89 -28.13
CA THR A 6 -24.87 -7.52 -28.57
C THR A 6 -25.68 -6.39 -27.91
N ALA A 7 -26.54 -6.68 -26.93
CA ALA A 7 -27.42 -5.69 -26.29
C ALA A 7 -27.02 -5.30 -24.85
N ALA A 8 -25.82 -5.66 -24.39
CA ALA A 8 -25.34 -5.35 -23.03
C ALA A 8 -24.22 -4.29 -22.99
N ALA A 9 -24.11 -3.44 -24.01
CA ALA A 9 -23.09 -2.39 -24.09
C ALA A 9 -23.72 -0.99 -24.03
N SER A 10 -24.41 -0.63 -22.93
CA SER A 10 -24.62 0.79 -22.58
C SER A 10 -25.14 1.05 -21.15
N THR A 11 -25.01 0.13 -20.21
CA THR A 11 -25.10 0.51 -18.79
C THR A 11 -23.75 1.05 -18.41
N LEU A 12 -23.67 2.35 -18.14
CA LEU A 12 -22.60 2.94 -17.35
C LEU A 12 -22.42 2.03 -16.14
N THR A 13 -21.37 1.21 -16.16
CA THR A 13 -20.89 0.54 -14.96
C THR A 13 -20.44 1.67 -14.07
N THR A 14 -21.34 2.20 -13.23
CA THR A 14 -20.96 2.98 -12.06
C THR A 14 -19.94 2.11 -11.36
N MET A 15 -18.67 2.51 -11.46
CA MET A 15 -17.59 1.89 -10.73
C MET A 15 -18.06 1.83 -9.29
N ALA A 16 -18.14 0.64 -8.70
CA ALA A 16 -18.73 0.46 -7.36
C ALA A 16 -18.06 1.35 -6.30
N PHE A 17 -16.86 1.86 -6.61
CA PHE A 17 -16.06 2.77 -5.82
C PHE A 17 -15.57 3.92 -6.72
N GLU A 18 -16.22 5.09 -6.60
CA GLU A 18 -15.84 6.31 -7.32
C GLU A 18 -14.42 6.76 -6.92
N PRO A 19 -13.52 7.08 -7.88
CA PRO A 19 -12.19 7.56 -7.56
C PRO A 19 -12.19 8.89 -6.79
N LEU A 20 -11.30 9.01 -5.80
CA LEU A 20 -11.05 10.25 -5.07
C LEU A 20 -10.11 11.17 -5.86
N LEU A 21 -10.43 12.46 -5.96
CA LEU A 21 -9.54 13.47 -6.50
C LEU A 21 -8.52 13.90 -5.43
N LEU A 22 -7.23 13.74 -5.74
CA LEU A 22 -6.12 14.17 -4.88
C LEU A 22 -5.82 15.67 -5.09
N ASN A 23 -5.09 16.28 -4.15
CA ASN A 23 -4.73 17.69 -4.20
C ASN A 23 -3.83 18.10 -5.38
N ASP A 24 -3.25 17.12 -6.08
CA ASP A 24 -2.42 17.31 -7.26
C ASP A 24 -3.17 17.08 -8.58
N GLY A 25 -4.49 16.87 -8.52
CA GLY A 25 -5.36 16.71 -9.67
C GLY A 25 -5.47 15.27 -10.19
N ASN A 26 -4.66 14.34 -9.70
CA ASN A 26 -4.77 12.93 -10.05
C ASN A 26 -5.95 12.28 -9.32
N LYS A 27 -6.47 11.17 -9.86
CA LYS A 27 -7.54 10.38 -9.24
C LYS A 27 -6.99 9.06 -8.72
N ILE A 28 -7.38 8.67 -7.51
CA ILE A 28 -7.04 7.38 -6.90
C ILE A 28 -8.30 6.53 -6.68
N PRO A 29 -8.33 5.25 -7.06
CA PRO A 29 -9.42 4.35 -6.69
C PRO A 29 -9.49 4.18 -5.17
N THR A 30 -10.67 4.38 -4.58
CA THR A 30 -10.82 4.45 -3.11
C THR A 30 -10.68 3.10 -2.40
N ILE A 31 -10.68 2.00 -3.14
CA ILE A 31 -10.40 0.66 -2.63
C ILE A 31 -9.24 0.07 -3.43
N GLY A 32 -8.25 -0.47 -2.71
CA GLY A 32 -7.11 -1.16 -3.29
C GLY A 32 -6.85 -2.51 -2.63
N PHE A 33 -6.04 -3.32 -3.32
CA PHE A 33 -5.54 -4.59 -2.83
C PHE A 33 -4.08 -4.43 -2.40
N GLY A 34 -3.83 -4.55 -1.09
CA GLY A 34 -2.49 -4.42 -0.51
C GLY A 34 -1.77 -5.76 -0.41
N THR A 35 -0.55 -5.85 -0.94
CA THR A 35 0.30 -7.04 -0.79
C THR A 35 1.03 -7.08 0.55
N GLY A 36 1.18 -5.96 1.26
CA GLY A 36 1.54 -5.89 2.70
C GLY A 36 2.80 -6.63 3.19
N SER A 37 3.34 -6.20 4.34
CA SER A 37 4.55 -6.82 4.92
C SER A 37 4.38 -8.29 5.34
N LYS A 38 3.13 -8.75 5.50
CA LYS A 38 2.82 -10.15 5.83
C LYS A 38 3.17 -11.12 4.70
N TRP A 39 3.09 -10.66 3.45
CA TRP A 39 3.45 -11.47 2.29
C TRP A 39 4.89 -11.24 1.85
N LYS A 40 5.71 -10.63 2.70
CA LYS A 40 7.09 -10.33 2.39
C LYS A 40 7.84 -11.59 1.94
N TRP A 41 8.59 -11.48 0.85
CA TRP A 41 9.34 -12.58 0.20
C TRP A 41 8.49 -13.72 -0.39
N ARG A 42 7.16 -13.58 -0.43
CA ARG A 42 6.28 -14.60 -1.00
C ARG A 42 5.88 -14.24 -2.42
N ASP A 43 5.65 -15.25 -3.24
CA ASP A 43 4.99 -15.06 -4.53
C ASP A 43 3.54 -14.64 -4.28
N VAL A 44 3.20 -13.42 -4.69
CA VAL A 44 1.85 -12.86 -4.59
C VAL A 44 1.12 -12.80 -5.93
N THR A 45 1.72 -13.32 -7.02
CA THR A 45 1.18 -13.18 -8.38
C THR A 45 -0.26 -13.65 -8.45
N ARG A 46 -0.58 -14.85 -7.94
CA ARG A 46 -1.95 -15.38 -8.00
C ARG A 46 -2.96 -14.56 -7.19
N TYR A 47 -2.55 -13.93 -6.09
CA TYR A 47 -3.45 -13.09 -5.29
C TYR A 47 -3.75 -11.77 -5.99
N VAL A 48 -2.74 -11.18 -6.63
CA VAL A 48 -2.89 -9.93 -7.40
C VAL A 48 -3.73 -10.18 -8.66
N GLU A 49 -3.53 -11.29 -9.36
CA GLU A 49 -4.40 -11.72 -10.47
C GLU A 49 -5.85 -11.83 -10.05
N GLN A 50 -6.12 -12.55 -8.94
CA GLN A 50 -7.49 -12.69 -8.43
C GLN A 50 -8.10 -11.34 -8.06
N ALA A 51 -7.32 -10.44 -7.45
CA ALA A 51 -7.79 -9.10 -7.15
C ALA A 51 -8.20 -8.36 -8.43
N ILE A 52 -7.38 -8.41 -9.48
CA ILE A 52 -7.69 -7.80 -10.78
C ILE A 52 -8.92 -8.45 -11.42
N GLU A 53 -9.00 -9.79 -11.43
CA GLU A 53 -10.14 -10.57 -11.97
C GLU A 53 -11.48 -10.16 -11.34
N VAL A 54 -11.49 -9.81 -10.05
CA VAL A 54 -12.70 -9.39 -9.33
C VAL A 54 -12.91 -7.86 -9.31
N GLY A 55 -12.10 -7.11 -10.05
CA GLY A 55 -12.29 -5.67 -10.26
C GLY A 55 -11.56 -4.76 -9.29
N PHE A 56 -10.44 -5.19 -8.70
CA PHE A 56 -9.49 -4.27 -8.06
C PHE A 56 -8.54 -3.69 -9.10
N TRP A 57 -8.55 -2.38 -9.24
CA TRP A 57 -7.70 -1.62 -10.16
C TRP A 57 -6.69 -0.75 -9.42
N HIS A 58 -6.57 -0.89 -8.10
CA HIS A 58 -5.58 -0.22 -7.27
C HIS A 58 -4.79 -1.29 -6.50
N ILE A 59 -3.49 -1.41 -6.77
CA ILE A 59 -2.59 -2.36 -6.13
C ILE A 59 -1.56 -1.59 -5.28
N ASP A 60 -1.50 -1.91 -3.99
CA ASP A 60 -0.56 -1.32 -3.04
C ASP A 60 0.53 -2.34 -2.67
N THR A 61 1.78 -1.98 -2.94
CA THR A 61 2.98 -2.76 -2.57
C THR A 61 4.01 -1.82 -1.91
N ALA A 62 5.22 -2.30 -1.65
CA ALA A 62 6.35 -1.49 -1.20
C ALA A 62 7.67 -2.19 -1.57
N ASP A 63 8.75 -1.42 -1.66
CA ASP A 63 10.11 -1.94 -1.79
C ASP A 63 10.41 -2.99 -0.70
N PHE A 64 10.05 -2.68 0.54
CA PHE A 64 10.28 -3.48 1.72
C PHE A 64 9.54 -4.82 1.71
N TYR A 65 8.47 -4.95 0.92
CA TYR A 65 7.72 -6.20 0.84
C TYR A 65 8.43 -7.22 -0.05
N GLU A 66 9.32 -6.79 -0.95
CA GLU A 66 10.06 -7.71 -1.83
C GLU A 66 9.10 -8.59 -2.65
N THR A 67 7.96 -7.98 -3.02
CA THR A 67 6.89 -8.59 -3.82
C THR A 67 6.70 -7.89 -5.17
N GLU A 68 7.44 -6.82 -5.44
CA GLU A 68 7.26 -5.94 -6.60
C GLU A 68 7.38 -6.70 -7.94
N THR A 69 8.33 -7.64 -8.04
CA THR A 69 8.46 -8.52 -9.21
C THR A 69 7.22 -9.37 -9.49
N TYR A 70 6.58 -9.89 -8.44
CA TYR A 70 5.37 -10.70 -8.56
C TYR A 70 4.13 -9.86 -8.88
N VAL A 71 4.07 -8.64 -8.35
CA VAL A 71 3.04 -7.64 -8.70
C VAL A 71 3.15 -7.24 -10.17
N GLY A 72 4.36 -6.90 -10.62
CA GLY A 72 4.64 -6.55 -12.02
C GLY A 72 4.30 -7.67 -12.98
N LYS A 73 4.63 -8.92 -12.61
CA LYS A 73 4.24 -10.11 -13.35
C LYS A 73 2.72 -10.25 -13.48
N ALA A 74 1.98 -10.18 -12.37
CA ALA A 74 0.52 -10.33 -12.37
C ALA A 74 -0.18 -9.26 -13.23
N ILE A 75 0.25 -8.00 -13.12
CA ILE A 75 -0.32 -6.90 -13.93
C ILE A 75 -0.02 -7.12 -15.42
N LYS A 76 1.20 -7.53 -15.78
CA LYS A 76 1.54 -7.86 -17.16
C LYS A 76 0.71 -9.03 -17.70
N GLU A 77 0.54 -10.09 -16.91
CA GLU A 77 -0.21 -11.30 -17.30
C GLU A 77 -1.72 -11.06 -17.37
N SER A 78 -2.25 -10.06 -16.66
CA SER A 78 -3.66 -9.63 -16.77
C SER A 78 -4.05 -9.10 -18.15
N GLY A 79 -3.08 -8.64 -18.95
CA GLY A 79 -3.31 -8.06 -20.26
C GLY A 79 -3.91 -6.64 -20.27
N LEU A 80 -4.15 -6.05 -19.09
CA LEU A 80 -4.62 -4.66 -18.98
C LEU A 80 -3.56 -3.66 -19.47
N ALA A 81 -4.02 -2.54 -20.01
CA ALA A 81 -3.14 -1.42 -20.28
C ALA A 81 -2.63 -0.83 -18.95
N ARG A 82 -1.40 -0.31 -18.95
CA ARG A 82 -0.76 0.16 -17.71
C ARG A 82 -1.57 1.28 -17.04
N ASP A 83 -2.22 2.15 -17.80
CA ASP A 83 -3.04 3.25 -17.31
C ASP A 83 -4.43 2.83 -16.81
N GLU A 84 -4.78 1.54 -16.92
CA GLU A 84 -6.00 0.97 -16.33
C GLU A 84 -5.79 0.46 -14.88
N VAL A 85 -4.54 0.39 -14.41
CA VAL A 85 -4.20 -0.09 -13.05
C VAL A 85 -3.43 1.00 -12.31
N PHE A 86 -3.95 1.42 -11.16
CA PHE A 86 -3.29 2.31 -10.22
C PHE A 86 -2.31 1.52 -9.34
N VAL A 87 -1.03 1.86 -9.36
CA VAL A 87 0.01 1.15 -8.60
C VAL A 87 0.66 2.09 -7.60
N THR A 88 0.61 1.70 -6.34
CA THR A 88 1.30 2.35 -5.21
C THR A 88 2.50 1.53 -4.80
N THR A 89 3.67 2.16 -4.69
CA THR A 89 4.82 1.58 -3.98
C THR A 89 5.46 2.59 -3.03
N LYS A 90 6.42 2.15 -2.22
CA LYS A 90 6.95 2.91 -1.10
C LYS A 90 8.46 2.79 -1.01
N PHE A 91 9.08 3.84 -0.49
CA PHE A 91 10.50 3.97 -0.18
C PHE A 91 10.76 3.71 1.30
N LEU A 92 11.69 2.82 1.63
CA LEU A 92 12.21 2.65 2.98
C LEU A 92 13.75 2.59 2.96
N TYR A 93 14.41 3.67 3.40
CA TYR A 93 15.88 3.78 3.31
C TYR A 93 16.60 2.60 3.97
N ILE A 94 16.20 2.21 5.18
CA ILE A 94 16.87 1.16 5.96
C ILE A 94 16.77 -0.24 5.32
N HIS A 95 15.96 -0.39 4.27
CA HIS A 95 15.81 -1.66 3.58
C HIS A 95 16.97 -1.93 2.62
N LYS A 96 17.24 -0.99 1.72
CA LYS A 96 18.26 -1.12 0.66
C LYS A 96 19.51 -0.24 0.92
N ASN A 97 19.46 0.65 1.92
CA ASN A 97 20.46 1.70 2.18
C ASN A 97 20.77 2.56 0.94
N ALA A 98 19.80 2.67 0.03
CA ALA A 98 19.89 3.36 -1.25
C ALA A 98 19.14 4.69 -1.22
N GLY A 99 19.56 5.64 -2.06
CA GLY A 99 18.85 6.92 -2.19
C GLY A 99 17.44 6.77 -2.78
N VAL A 100 16.62 7.81 -2.65
CA VAL A 100 15.24 7.83 -3.18
C VAL A 100 15.20 7.53 -4.68
N GLN A 101 16.07 8.19 -5.45
CA GLN A 101 16.15 8.08 -6.91
C GLN A 101 16.60 6.70 -7.40
N GLU A 102 17.52 6.06 -6.68
CA GLU A 102 17.95 4.70 -6.96
C GLU A 102 16.82 3.71 -6.62
N SER A 103 16.21 3.88 -5.44
CA SER A 103 15.15 2.99 -4.95
C SER A 103 13.93 2.99 -5.86
N ILE A 104 13.46 4.16 -6.34
CA ILE A 104 12.33 4.18 -7.27
C ILE A 104 12.67 3.54 -8.61
N ARG A 105 13.89 3.69 -9.13
CA ARG A 105 14.31 3.04 -10.38
C ARG A 105 14.37 1.53 -10.22
N GLN A 106 14.82 1.06 -9.06
CA GLN A 106 14.80 -0.36 -8.73
C GLN A 106 13.35 -0.87 -8.65
N SER A 107 12.47 -0.20 -7.90
CA SER A 107 11.06 -0.59 -7.81
C SER A 107 10.36 -0.59 -9.17
N LEU A 108 10.65 0.39 -10.04
CA LEU A 108 10.15 0.41 -11.41
C LEU A 108 10.68 -0.76 -12.27
N SER A 109 11.95 -1.12 -12.10
CA SER A 109 12.54 -2.30 -12.74
C SER A 109 11.85 -3.58 -12.26
N ASP A 110 11.69 -3.74 -10.94
CA ASP A 110 11.06 -4.91 -10.32
C ASP A 110 9.60 -5.04 -10.77
N LEU A 111 8.84 -3.93 -10.74
CA LEU A 111 7.47 -3.87 -11.25
C LEU A 111 7.37 -4.02 -12.79
N ASN A 112 8.48 -3.90 -13.51
CA ASN A 112 8.52 -3.82 -14.97
C ASN A 112 7.62 -2.68 -15.52
N MET A 113 7.78 -1.47 -14.97
CA MET A 113 6.98 -0.28 -15.30
C MET A 113 7.87 0.94 -15.55
N LYS A 114 7.32 1.95 -16.24
CA LYS A 114 8.00 3.24 -16.46
C LYS A 114 7.67 4.29 -15.40
N TYR A 115 6.54 4.13 -14.73
CA TYR A 115 6.09 5.00 -13.64
C TYR A 115 5.21 4.21 -12.66
N VAL A 116 5.07 4.74 -11.44
CA VAL A 116 4.01 4.38 -10.50
C VAL A 116 3.00 5.51 -10.37
N ASP A 117 1.77 5.18 -10.00
CA ASP A 117 0.72 6.19 -9.85
C ASP A 117 0.92 6.96 -8.55
N LEU A 118 1.37 6.27 -7.51
CA LEU A 118 1.70 6.86 -6.22
C LEU A 118 3.01 6.28 -5.65
N TYR A 119 3.88 7.18 -5.19
CA TYR A 119 5.08 6.79 -4.46
C TYR A 119 5.08 7.41 -3.05
N LEU A 120 5.30 6.58 -2.03
CA LEU A 120 5.21 7.00 -0.63
C LEU A 120 6.54 6.92 0.10
N ILE A 121 6.86 7.90 0.95
CA ILE A 121 7.81 7.66 2.06
C ILE A 121 7.13 6.67 3.00
N HIS A 122 7.66 5.46 3.14
CA HIS A 122 6.99 4.37 3.87
C HIS A 122 6.88 4.66 5.37
N ASN A 123 7.90 5.30 5.95
CA ASN A 123 7.86 5.77 7.32
C ASN A 123 8.90 6.88 7.53
N PRO A 124 8.54 8.04 8.09
CA PRO A 124 9.45 9.18 8.26
C PRO A 124 10.63 8.88 9.20
N LYS A 125 10.49 7.94 10.14
CA LYS A 125 11.56 7.52 11.04
C LYS A 125 12.71 6.80 10.32
N TYR A 126 12.42 6.22 9.16
CA TYR A 126 13.35 5.35 8.45
C TYR A 126 13.81 5.97 7.13
N VAL A 127 13.94 7.30 7.11
CA VAL A 127 14.59 8.06 6.05
C VAL A 127 16.04 8.37 6.46
N PRO A 128 16.94 8.73 5.52
CA PRO A 128 18.33 9.07 5.87
C PRO A 128 18.40 10.17 6.93
N ASN A 129 19.15 9.91 8.01
CA ASN A 129 19.36 10.84 9.13
C ASN A 129 18.07 11.36 9.80
N GLU A 130 16.92 10.67 9.65
CA GLU A 130 15.60 11.15 10.10
C GLU A 130 15.23 12.54 9.54
N ASP A 131 15.80 12.88 8.38
CA ASP A 131 15.59 14.12 7.66
C ASP A 131 14.54 13.95 6.56
N ILE A 132 13.28 14.04 6.98
CA ILE A 132 12.12 13.96 6.08
C ILE A 132 12.11 15.11 5.04
N GLU A 133 12.63 16.28 5.37
CA GLU A 133 12.60 17.47 4.51
C GLU A 133 13.56 17.30 3.32
N THR A 134 14.78 16.82 3.58
CA THR A 134 15.74 16.49 2.52
C THR A 134 15.26 15.31 1.69
N THR A 135 14.70 14.29 2.33
CA THR A 135 14.13 13.13 1.63
C THR A 135 12.96 13.54 0.72
N TRP A 136 12.09 14.44 1.19
CA TRP A 136 10.96 14.91 0.40
C TRP A 136 11.38 15.70 -0.83
N ARG A 137 12.45 16.51 -0.75
CA ARG A 137 13.00 17.19 -1.94
C ARG A 137 13.41 16.21 -3.04
N GLU A 138 13.86 15.01 -2.68
CA GLU A 138 14.11 13.96 -3.68
C GLU A 138 12.82 13.35 -4.22
N PHE A 139 11.78 13.20 -3.40
CA PHE A 139 10.43 12.81 -3.87
C PHE A 139 9.83 13.82 -4.85
N GLU A 140 10.02 15.11 -4.61
CA GLU A 140 9.60 16.16 -5.55
C GLU A 140 10.29 16.00 -6.90
N LYS A 141 11.59 15.64 -6.92
CA LYS A 141 12.30 15.31 -8.16
C LYS A 141 11.75 14.05 -8.82
N VAL A 142 11.44 12.99 -8.06
CA VAL A 142 10.81 11.76 -8.60
C VAL A 142 9.53 12.09 -9.37
N LYS A 143 8.70 13.00 -8.84
CA LYS A 143 7.50 13.47 -9.54
C LYS A 143 7.83 14.32 -10.78
N GLN A 144 8.78 15.24 -10.67
CA GLN A 144 9.24 16.06 -11.81
C GLN A 144 9.82 15.23 -12.95
N ASP A 145 10.55 14.16 -12.62
CA ASP A 145 11.13 13.20 -13.57
C ASP A 145 10.07 12.26 -14.18
N GLY A 146 8.81 12.34 -13.74
CA GLY A 146 7.71 11.52 -14.24
C GLY A 146 7.73 10.06 -13.78
N LEU A 147 8.59 9.71 -12.82
CA LEU A 147 8.72 8.36 -12.27
C LEU A 147 7.56 8.00 -11.33
N ALA A 148 6.92 9.00 -10.72
CA ALA A 148 5.66 8.88 -9.99
C ALA A 148 4.68 9.98 -10.40
N LYS A 149 3.39 9.65 -10.56
CA LYS A 149 2.34 10.65 -10.89
C LYS A 149 1.97 11.49 -9.66
N SER A 150 1.79 10.83 -8.53
CA SER A 150 1.56 11.43 -7.22
C SER A 150 2.64 10.99 -6.25
N ILE A 151 2.92 11.84 -5.26
CA ILE A 151 3.84 11.56 -4.16
C ILE A 151 3.14 11.79 -2.84
N GLY A 152 3.39 10.93 -1.87
CA GLY A 152 2.77 10.99 -0.55
C GLY A 152 3.69 10.44 0.53
N ILE A 153 3.14 10.28 1.72
CA ILE A 153 3.84 9.73 2.87
C ILE A 153 3.00 8.64 3.53
N SER A 154 3.60 7.88 4.42
CA SER A 154 2.93 6.88 5.23
C SER A 154 3.48 6.93 6.65
N ASN A 155 2.62 6.59 7.61
CA ASN A 155 2.98 6.53 9.03
C ASN A 155 3.52 7.84 9.60
N SER A 156 3.09 8.98 9.06
CA SER A 156 3.48 10.31 9.56
C SER A 156 2.46 10.84 10.56
N ASN A 157 2.95 11.28 11.72
CA ASN A 157 2.11 11.96 12.71
C ASN A 157 1.98 13.47 12.38
N VAL A 158 1.26 14.22 13.22
CA VAL A 158 1.06 15.67 13.02
C VAL A 158 2.37 16.45 13.05
N GLU A 159 3.33 16.08 13.90
CA GLU A 159 4.63 16.75 14.03
C GLU A 159 5.50 16.53 12.78
N ASP A 160 5.53 15.30 12.26
CA ASP A 160 6.21 14.94 11.01
C ASP A 160 5.65 15.75 9.84
N LEU A 161 4.31 15.80 9.72
CA LEU A 161 3.60 16.57 8.72
C LEU A 161 3.92 18.08 8.85
N GLN A 162 3.87 18.63 10.07
CA GLN A 162 4.21 20.03 10.29
C GLN A 162 5.67 20.36 9.93
N LYS A 163 6.61 19.45 10.24
CA LYS A 163 8.01 19.60 9.84
C LYS A 163 8.14 19.61 8.32
N LEU A 164 7.56 18.63 7.66
CA LEU A 164 7.58 18.48 6.21
C LEU A 164 6.99 19.69 5.47
N LEU A 165 5.80 20.14 5.90
CA LEU A 165 5.05 21.20 5.22
C LEU A 165 5.71 22.58 5.31
N LYS A 166 6.74 22.77 6.16
CA LYS A 166 7.51 24.02 6.21
C LYS A 166 8.37 24.23 4.97
N THR A 167 8.83 23.16 4.34
CA THR A 167 9.80 23.21 3.24
C THR A 167 9.31 22.55 1.96
N ALA A 168 8.23 21.77 2.01
CA ALA A 168 7.59 21.16 0.84
C ALA A 168 7.10 22.22 -0.16
N LYS A 169 7.52 22.08 -1.42
CA LYS A 169 7.01 22.83 -2.59
C LYS A 169 5.82 22.11 -3.22
N ILE A 170 5.83 20.78 -3.19
CA ILE A 170 4.70 19.94 -3.57
C ILE A 170 4.16 19.32 -2.29
N LEU A 171 2.88 19.59 -1.98
CA LEU A 171 2.22 18.98 -0.84
C LEU A 171 2.11 17.46 -1.04
N PRO A 172 2.23 16.64 0.03
CA PRO A 172 1.90 15.23 -0.05
C PRO A 172 0.46 15.06 -0.54
N ALA A 173 0.25 14.22 -1.54
CA ALA A 173 -1.10 13.94 -2.04
C ALA A 173 -1.93 13.20 -0.99
N LEU A 174 -1.28 12.31 -0.22
CA LEU A 174 -1.89 11.56 0.86
C LEU A 174 -0.92 11.17 1.98
N ASN A 175 -1.48 10.78 3.12
CA ASN A 175 -0.79 10.11 4.23
C ASN A 175 -1.46 8.74 4.48
N GLN A 176 -0.75 7.65 4.22
CA GLN A 176 -1.25 6.29 4.46
C GLN A 176 -0.96 5.85 5.91
N ILE A 177 -1.99 5.52 6.70
CA ILE A 177 -1.86 5.23 8.15
C ILE A 177 -2.63 3.96 8.56
N GLU A 178 -2.23 3.36 9.69
CA GLU A 178 -3.02 2.31 10.33
C GLU A 178 -4.31 2.91 10.88
N LEU A 179 -5.45 2.51 10.32
CA LEU A 179 -6.73 3.07 10.74
C LEU A 179 -7.82 2.01 10.74
N HIS A 180 -8.41 1.82 11.92
CA HIS A 180 -9.51 0.90 12.16
C HIS A 180 -10.31 1.37 13.40
N PRO A 181 -11.52 0.85 13.65
CA PRO A 181 -12.38 1.35 14.73
C PRO A 181 -11.70 1.44 16.11
N TYR A 182 -10.74 0.55 16.40
CA TYR A 182 -10.07 0.47 17.70
C TYR A 182 -8.98 1.52 17.95
N ASN A 183 -8.48 2.20 16.92
CA ASN A 183 -7.45 3.25 17.07
C ASN A 183 -7.92 4.60 16.55
N TYR A 184 -9.21 4.73 16.20
CA TYR A 184 -9.76 5.96 15.62
C TYR A 184 -9.49 7.20 16.49
N HIS A 185 -9.64 7.09 17.81
CA HIS A 185 -9.38 8.21 18.72
C HIS A 185 -7.93 8.70 18.69
N GLU A 186 -6.98 7.77 18.53
CA GLU A 186 -5.54 8.08 18.44
C GLU A 186 -5.19 8.69 17.08
N GLN A 187 -5.86 8.24 16.00
CA GLN A 187 -5.62 8.71 14.63
C GLN A 187 -6.38 9.99 14.28
N LYS A 188 -7.44 10.34 15.03
CA LYS A 188 -8.29 11.50 14.76
C LYS A 188 -7.52 12.81 14.56
N PRO A 189 -6.51 13.17 15.38
CA PRO A 189 -5.73 14.39 15.16
C PRO A 189 -5.00 14.41 13.81
N ILE A 190 -4.50 13.26 13.35
CA ILE A 190 -3.82 13.12 12.05
C ILE A 190 -4.83 13.28 10.92
N ILE A 191 -6.00 12.65 11.02
CA ILE A 191 -7.09 12.75 10.03
C ILE A 191 -7.55 14.21 9.88
N GLU A 192 -7.82 14.89 10.99
CA GLU A 192 -8.27 16.29 10.99
C GLU A 192 -7.20 17.24 10.44
N PHE A 193 -5.93 17.02 10.81
CA PHE A 193 -4.82 17.80 10.28
C PHE A 193 -4.67 17.62 8.76
N CYS A 194 -4.65 16.38 8.28
CA CYS A 194 -4.59 16.07 6.85
C CYS A 194 -5.76 16.69 6.08
N ALA A 195 -6.98 16.55 6.58
CA ALA A 195 -8.17 17.15 5.96
C ALA A 195 -8.06 18.68 5.85
N SER A 196 -7.56 19.36 6.89
CA SER A 196 -7.37 20.82 6.89
C SER A 196 -6.34 21.33 5.86
N ARG A 197 -5.54 20.42 5.30
CA ARG A 197 -4.49 20.68 4.30
C ARG A 197 -4.78 20.05 2.94
N ASN A 198 -5.98 19.50 2.74
CA ASN A 198 -6.35 18.75 1.54
C ASN A 198 -5.37 17.58 1.26
N ILE A 199 -4.88 16.92 2.31
CA ILE A 199 -4.06 15.70 2.19
C ILE A 199 -5.01 14.53 2.44
N ALA A 200 -5.12 13.61 1.49
CA ALA A 200 -6.00 12.45 1.66
C ALA A 200 -5.45 11.48 2.73
N ILE A 201 -6.35 10.72 3.36
CA ILE A 201 -5.99 9.60 4.23
C ILE A 201 -6.25 8.30 3.48
N GLU A 202 -5.26 7.43 3.47
CA GLU A 202 -5.41 6.05 3.03
C GLU A 202 -5.21 5.11 4.22
N ALA A 203 -6.17 4.22 4.45
CA ALA A 203 -6.18 3.36 5.63
C ALA A 203 -5.61 1.97 5.30
N TYR A 204 -4.64 1.49 6.09
CA TYR A 204 -4.19 0.09 6.06
C TYR A 204 -4.56 -0.64 7.37
N SER A 205 -4.52 -1.98 7.36
CA SER A 205 -4.99 -2.85 8.46
C SER A 205 -6.42 -2.54 8.93
N THR A 206 -7.31 -2.15 8.01
CA THR A 206 -8.70 -1.77 8.30
C THR A 206 -9.54 -2.88 8.96
N LEU A 207 -9.13 -4.14 8.79
CA LEU A 207 -9.79 -5.33 9.33
C LEU A 207 -9.03 -5.96 10.51
N THR A 208 -8.27 -5.18 11.29
CA THR A 208 -7.60 -5.67 12.51
C THR A 208 -8.60 -6.40 13.42
N CYS A 209 -8.29 -7.65 13.77
CA CYS A 209 -9.16 -8.50 14.58
C CYS A 209 -9.12 -8.11 16.05
N THR A 210 -10.29 -8.05 16.70
CA THR A 210 -10.44 -7.82 18.15
C THR A 210 -9.97 -8.99 19.01
N ILE A 211 -10.02 -10.21 18.47
CA ILE A 211 -9.63 -11.43 19.18
C ILE A 211 -8.44 -12.05 18.44
N SER A 212 -7.25 -11.86 18.99
CA SER A 212 -6.08 -12.63 18.56
C SER A 212 -6.14 -14.01 19.20
N ARG A 213 -6.00 -15.09 18.41
CA ARG A 213 -5.91 -16.48 18.93
C ARG A 213 -4.80 -16.67 19.95
N TYR A 214 -3.84 -15.74 20.06
CA TYR A 214 -2.80 -15.76 21.08
C TYR A 214 -3.31 -15.65 22.52
N ALA A 215 -4.50 -15.06 22.75
CA ALA A 215 -5.06 -14.99 24.11
C ALA A 215 -5.52 -16.35 24.66
N ILE A 216 -5.62 -17.40 23.82
CA ILE A 216 -6.10 -18.74 24.23
C ILE A 216 -4.92 -19.68 24.54
N CYS A 217 -3.68 -19.34 24.15
CA CYS A 217 -2.53 -20.25 24.21
C CYS A 217 -1.56 -19.96 25.38
N SER A 218 -2.03 -19.37 26.48
CA SER A 218 -1.23 -19.20 27.72
C SER A 218 -1.66 -20.14 28.86
N SER A 219 -2.61 -21.05 28.62
CA SER A 219 -2.91 -22.13 29.57
C SER A 219 -2.57 -23.48 28.94
N ALA A 220 -1.83 -24.30 29.69
CA ALA A 220 -1.32 -25.61 29.28
C ALA A 220 -2.41 -26.70 29.10
N GLN A 221 -3.62 -26.34 28.62
CA GLN A 221 -4.78 -27.25 28.51
C GLN A 221 -5.35 -27.38 27.08
N ALA A 222 -4.70 -26.83 26.05
CA ALA A 222 -5.20 -26.89 24.68
C ALA A 222 -4.69 -28.11 23.85
N HIS A 223 -4.29 -29.22 24.49
CA HIS A 223 -3.67 -30.36 23.79
C HIS A 223 -4.63 -31.48 23.35
N THR A 224 -5.96 -31.35 23.51
CA THR A 224 -6.87 -32.50 23.29
C THR A 224 -8.03 -32.27 22.33
N LEU A 225 -8.17 -31.09 21.73
CA LEU A 225 -9.22 -30.86 20.74
C LEU A 225 -8.64 -30.19 19.51
N LEU A 226 -8.95 -30.73 18.33
CA LEU A 226 -8.65 -30.22 16.98
C LEU A 226 -7.56 -30.99 16.19
N THR A 227 -7.66 -32.32 16.13
CA THR A 227 -7.13 -33.11 15.00
C THR A 227 -8.22 -33.30 13.95
N GLY A 228 -8.35 -32.34 13.03
CA GLY A 228 -9.30 -32.44 11.92
C GLY A 228 -8.83 -31.70 10.66
N PRO A 229 -9.29 -32.10 9.45
CA PRO A 229 -8.66 -31.75 8.17
C PRO A 229 -8.79 -30.29 7.73
N LEU A 230 -9.42 -29.42 8.54
CA LEU A 230 -9.62 -28.00 8.23
C LEU A 230 -8.45 -27.09 8.64
N HIS A 231 -7.33 -27.68 9.08
CA HIS A 231 -6.17 -26.95 9.59
C HIS A 231 -5.40 -26.14 8.50
N ASN A 232 -5.59 -26.42 7.21
CA ASN A 232 -4.77 -25.81 6.15
C ASN A 232 -5.29 -24.48 5.57
N ILE A 233 -6.38 -23.91 6.10
CA ILE A 233 -6.97 -22.67 5.53
C ILE A 233 -6.90 -21.46 6.49
N LEU A 234 -6.62 -21.64 7.79
CA LEU A 234 -6.83 -20.57 8.77
C LEU A 234 -5.67 -20.28 9.75
N VAL A 235 -4.50 -20.88 9.57
CA VAL A 235 -3.34 -20.67 10.48
C VAL A 235 -2.35 -19.60 9.98
N ASP A 236 -2.38 -19.20 8.71
CA ASP A 236 -1.34 -18.31 8.16
C ASP A 236 -1.66 -16.80 8.32
N LEU A 237 -2.59 -16.42 9.19
CA LEU A 237 -3.07 -15.03 9.28
C LEU A 237 -2.44 -14.13 10.35
N SER A 238 -1.68 -14.64 11.33
CA SER A 238 -1.28 -13.83 12.50
C SER A 238 0.19 -13.87 12.92
N THR A 239 1.09 -14.55 12.21
CA THR A 239 2.47 -14.75 12.70
C THR A 239 3.51 -14.33 11.67
N ASN A 240 3.94 -13.07 11.74
CA ASN A 240 5.32 -12.59 11.46
C ASN A 240 5.41 -11.05 11.37
N ARG A 241 4.74 -10.33 12.27
CA ARG A 241 5.11 -8.93 12.55
C ARG A 241 6.18 -8.94 13.64
N TRP A 242 7.43 -8.63 13.27
CA TRP A 242 8.55 -8.29 14.15
C TRP A 242 9.35 -9.41 14.85
N GLN A 243 9.68 -10.51 14.18
CA GLN A 243 10.78 -11.37 14.64
C GLN A 243 12.05 -11.12 13.82
N LYS A 244 13.10 -10.66 14.49
CA LYS A 244 14.48 -10.75 13.99
C LYS A 244 14.76 -12.23 13.76
N GLN A 245 15.11 -12.62 12.53
CA GLN A 245 15.67 -13.95 12.34
C GLN A 245 17.03 -14.05 13.06
N PRO A 246 17.37 -15.22 13.64
CA PRO A 246 18.72 -15.46 14.12
C PRO A 246 19.70 -15.33 12.95
N LYS A 247 20.86 -14.73 13.22
CA LYS A 247 21.99 -14.80 12.30
C LYS A 247 22.59 -16.19 12.44
N ASP A 248 22.74 -16.88 11.32
CA ASP A 248 23.72 -17.97 11.19
C ASP A 248 25.15 -17.41 11.28
#